data_AF-A0A7J4QZN4-F1
#
_entry.id   AF-A0A7J4QZN4-F1
#
_cell.length_a   1.000
_cell.length_b   1.000
_cell.length_c   1.000
_cell.angle_alpha   90.00
_cell.angle_beta   90.00
_cell.angle_gamma   90.00
#
_symmetry.space_group_name_H-M   'P 1'
#
loop_
_entity.id
_entity.type
_entity.pdbx_description
1 polymer ?
#
loop_
_entity_poly.entity_id
_entity_poly.type
_entity_poly.pdbx_seq_one_letter_code
_entity_poly.pdbx_strand_id
1 'polypeptide(L)'
;ELQSSGIDALTYALFGLGLLIVLGVWTTWTPRSAPKGSRSVRPFVLVLRGSAAALAIGIAVWFSSLSYPFVSGLVSTFPAIFITSMIALWLAQGQDVPQGAAGPMMLGGASVGVYAVVAIVLIPMLGPVVGSIITWLISIIAWTIPAYFYLQWRQSLTNLDHRSDAGTSTISN
;
A
#
# COMPACT_ATOMS: atom_id res chain seq x y z
N GLU A 1 17.18 20.95 -14.37
CA GLU A 1 18.56 20.56 -13.98
C GLU A 1 18.66 19.22 -13.24
N LEU A 2 17.65 18.33 -13.31
CA LEU A 2 17.71 16.97 -12.74
C LEU A 2 17.83 15.85 -13.79
N GLN A 3 18.08 16.23 -15.05
CA GLN A 3 18.29 15.31 -16.17
C GLN A 3 19.78 15.12 -16.52
N SER A 4 20.67 15.82 -15.79
CA SER A 4 22.11 15.91 -16.08
C SER A 4 22.99 15.03 -15.18
N SER A 5 22.40 14.25 -14.27
CA SER A 5 23.11 13.20 -13.54
C SER A 5 22.61 11.88 -14.10
N GLY A 6 23.44 11.14 -14.85
CA GLY A 6 23.14 9.85 -15.47
C GLY A 6 22.88 8.69 -14.49
N ILE A 7 22.19 8.96 -13.38
CA ILE A 7 21.51 8.00 -12.53
C ILE A 7 20.02 8.12 -12.87
N ASP A 8 19.58 7.26 -13.80
CA ASP A 8 18.24 7.28 -14.38
C ASP A 8 17.14 7.34 -13.31
N ALA A 9 16.06 8.10 -13.56
CA ALA A 9 14.86 8.12 -12.73
C ALA A 9 14.35 6.72 -12.34
N LEU A 10 14.61 5.73 -13.20
CA LEU A 10 14.39 4.30 -12.94
C LEU A 10 15.16 3.77 -11.72
N THR A 11 16.41 4.19 -11.51
CA THR A 11 17.23 3.75 -10.36
C THR A 11 16.60 4.17 -9.05
N TYR A 12 16.17 5.43 -8.94
CA TYR A 12 15.47 5.93 -7.76
C TYR A 12 14.11 5.26 -7.56
N ALA A 13 13.37 5.03 -8.65
CA ALA A 13 12.09 4.35 -8.61
C ALA A 13 12.24 2.88 -8.18
N LEU A 14 13.24 2.17 -8.70
CA LEU A 14 13.56 0.79 -8.32
C LEU A 14 14.06 0.69 -6.89
N PHE A 15 14.91 1.63 -6.44
CA PHE A 15 15.37 1.69 -5.06
C PHE A 15 14.20 1.94 -4.08
N GLY A 16 13.35 2.91 -4.39
CA GLY A 16 12.15 3.21 -3.60
C GLY A 16 11.17 2.03 -3.56
N LEU A 17 10.96 1.36 -4.70
CA LEU A 17 10.15 0.15 -4.79
C LEU A 17 10.76 -0.97 -3.96
N GLY A 18 12.07 -1.23 -4.09
CA GLY A 18 12.77 -2.25 -3.31
C GLY A 18 12.63 -2.02 -1.80
N LEU A 19 12.82 -0.78 -1.34
CA LEU A 19 12.63 -0.41 0.06
C LEU A 19 11.18 -0.64 0.52
N LEU A 20 10.20 -0.26 -0.29
CA LEU A 20 8.77 -0.50 -0.02
C LEU A 20 8.44 -1.98 0.13
N ILE A 21 8.98 -2.81 -0.76
CA ILE A 21 8.78 -4.25 -0.75
C ILE A 21 9.40 -4.85 0.52
N VAL A 22 10.66 -4.51 0.82
CA VAL A 22 11.35 -4.99 2.01
C VAL A 22 10.60 -4.60 3.27
N LEU A 23 10.16 -3.34 3.38
CA LEU A 23 9.38 -2.87 4.53
C LEU A 23 7.98 -3.52 4.60
N GLY A 24 7.32 -3.76 3.47
CA GLY A 24 6.03 -4.48 3.44
C GLY A 24 6.17 -5.94 3.85
N VAL A 25 7.22 -6.62 3.39
CA VAL A 25 7.53 -8.00 3.81
C VAL A 25 7.93 -8.03 5.28
N TRP A 26 8.75 -7.08 5.75
CA TRP A 26 9.13 -6.98 7.16
C TRP A 26 7.93 -6.75 8.07
N THR A 27 7.03 -5.82 7.72
CA THR A 27 5.86 -5.52 8.54
C THR A 27 4.84 -6.67 8.56
N THR A 28 4.86 -7.55 7.56
CA THR A 28 4.07 -8.80 7.61
C THR A 28 4.68 -9.90 8.49
N TRP A 29 5.90 -9.72 9.01
CA TRP A 29 6.51 -10.64 9.96
C TRP A 29 6.13 -10.39 11.41
N THR A 30 5.47 -9.27 11.72
CA THR A 30 4.90 -9.00 13.05
C THR A 30 3.37 -9.11 12.99
N PRO A 31 2.79 -10.31 12.83
CA PRO A 31 1.35 -10.47 12.76
C PRO A 31 0.72 -10.12 14.11
N ARG A 32 0.09 -8.94 14.19
CA ARG A 32 -0.95 -8.69 15.18
C ARG A 32 -2.27 -9.16 14.61
N SER A 33 -2.96 -10.03 15.34
CA SER A 33 -4.27 -10.56 14.97
C SER A 33 -5.25 -9.39 14.83
N ALA A 34 -5.59 -9.00 13.60
CA ALA A 34 -6.66 -8.04 13.35
C ALA A 34 -8.00 -8.72 13.70
N PRO A 35 -8.76 -8.22 14.69
CA PRO A 35 -10.11 -8.73 14.94
C PRO A 35 -10.96 -8.56 13.68
N LYS A 36 -11.82 -9.55 13.36
CA LYS A 36 -12.76 -9.42 12.22
C LYS A 36 -13.64 -8.20 12.45
N GLY A 37 -13.61 -7.24 11.51
CA GLY A 37 -14.42 -6.04 11.60
C GLY A 37 -15.90 -6.39 11.65
N SER A 38 -16.56 -6.08 12.77
CA SER A 38 -17.96 -6.45 13.03
C SER A 38 -18.94 -5.30 12.77
N ARG A 39 -18.44 -4.09 12.49
CA ARG A 39 -19.27 -2.89 12.32
C ARG A 39 -19.27 -2.38 10.88
N SER A 40 -20.44 -2.05 10.35
CA SER A 40 -20.56 -1.36 9.07
C SER A 40 -19.98 0.06 9.16
N VAL A 41 -19.21 0.46 8.15
CA VAL A 41 -18.67 1.82 8.04
C VAL A 41 -19.79 2.85 7.99
N ARG A 42 -19.81 3.79 8.94
CA ARG A 42 -20.79 4.88 8.98
C ARG A 42 -20.58 5.86 7.81
N PRO A 43 -21.64 6.48 7.25
CA PRO A 43 -21.52 7.49 6.19
C PRO A 43 -20.56 8.64 6.53
N PHE A 44 -20.49 9.02 7.80
CA PHE A 44 -19.53 10.01 8.31
C PHE A 44 -18.06 9.64 8.02
N VAL A 45 -17.72 8.35 8.09
CA VAL A 45 -16.36 7.85 7.82
C VAL A 45 -16.02 7.96 6.33
N LEU A 46 -17.01 7.80 5.45
CA LEU A 46 -16.83 8.00 4.00
C LEU A 46 -16.54 9.46 3.67
N VAL A 47 -17.26 10.40 4.30
CA VAL A 47 -17.01 11.84 4.13
C VAL A 47 -15.61 12.22 4.63
N LEU A 48 -15.20 11.69 5.79
CA LEU A 48 -13.88 11.96 6.34
C LEU A 48 -12.74 11.39 5.48
N ARG A 49 -12.97 10.23 4.86
CA ARG A 49 -12.01 9.63 3.92
C ARG A 49 -11.87 10.49 2.66
N GLY A 50 -12.98 10.99 2.13
CA GLY A 50 -12.99 11.91 0.99
C GLY A 50 -12.31 13.25 1.29
N SER A 51 -12.56 13.84 2.45
CA SER A 51 -11.95 15.13 2.84
C SER A 51 -10.45 15.01 3.10
N ALA A 52 -10.01 13.94 3.77
CA ALA A 52 -8.58 13.67 3.96
C ALA A 52 -7.87 13.39 2.62
N ALA A 53 -8.54 12.73 1.67
CA ALA A 53 -8.00 12.53 0.33
C ALA A 53 -7.88 13.87 -0.41
N ALA A 54 -8.92 14.70 -0.39
CA ALA A 54 -8.91 16.03 -1.02
C ALA A 54 -7.80 16.92 -0.45
N LEU A 55 -7.59 16.90 0.87
CA LEU A 55 -6.53 17.67 1.54
C LEU A 55 -5.14 17.17 1.14
N ALA A 56 -4.93 15.86 1.06
CA ALA A 56 -3.66 15.28 0.65
C ALA A 56 -3.33 15.56 -0.83
N ILE A 57 -4.32 15.47 -1.73
CA ILE A 57 -4.17 15.90 -3.13
C ILE A 57 -3.90 17.40 -3.20
N GLY A 58 -4.58 18.22 -2.40
CA GLY A 58 -4.34 19.66 -2.32
C GLY A 58 -2.90 20.01 -1.95
N ILE A 59 -2.35 19.34 -0.93
CA ILE A 59 -0.95 19.49 -0.52
C ILE A 59 0.01 19.02 -1.63
N ALA A 60 -0.32 17.92 -2.32
CA ALA A 60 0.51 17.42 -3.41
C ALA A 60 0.54 18.36 -4.63
N VAL A 61 -0.59 18.95 -4.99
CA VAL A 61 -0.69 19.96 -6.05
C VAL A 61 0.06 21.22 -5.64
N TRP A 62 -0.03 21.63 -4.38
CA TRP A 62 0.77 22.74 -3.83
C TRP A 62 2.28 22.45 -3.93
N PHE A 63 2.75 21.26 -3.57
CA PHE A 63 4.17 20.91 -3.77
C PHE A 63 4.58 20.87 -5.24
N SER A 64 3.66 20.53 -6.14
CA SER A 64 3.92 20.60 -7.59
C SER A 64 4.15 22.03 -8.06
N SER A 65 3.46 23.02 -7.48
CA SER A 65 3.64 24.43 -7.84
C SER A 65 4.95 25.01 -7.30
N LEU A 66 5.56 24.40 -6.28
CA LEU A 66 6.87 24.76 -5.72
C LEU A 66 8.07 24.17 -6.49
N SER A 67 7.87 23.60 -7.67
CA SER A 67 8.95 23.00 -8.49
C SER A 67 9.59 21.75 -7.87
N TYR A 68 8.87 21.02 -7.02
CA TYR A 68 9.27 19.69 -6.52
C TYR A 68 8.34 18.57 -7.06
N PRO A 69 8.37 18.25 -8.37
CA PRO A 69 7.45 17.26 -8.98
C PRO A 69 7.57 15.87 -8.35
N PHE A 70 8.79 15.50 -7.96
CA PHE A 70 9.06 14.23 -7.30
C PHE A 70 8.40 14.14 -5.92
N VAL A 71 8.54 15.18 -5.09
CA VAL A 71 7.95 15.24 -3.74
C VAL A 71 6.42 15.31 -3.82
N SER A 72 5.89 16.07 -4.78
CA SER A 72 4.47 16.12 -5.10
C SER A 72 3.87 14.74 -5.35
N GLY A 73 4.50 13.94 -6.23
CA GLY A 73 4.06 12.57 -6.51
C GLY A 73 4.06 11.68 -5.27
N LEU A 74 5.15 11.68 -4.50
CA LEU A 74 5.28 10.88 -3.28
C LEU A 74 4.23 11.24 -2.21
N VAL A 75 3.99 12.53 -1.99
CA VAL A 75 3.02 13.03 -1.01
C VAL A 75 1.58 12.79 -1.47
N SER A 76 1.31 12.82 -2.78
CA SER A 76 -0.03 12.61 -3.35
C SER A 76 -0.53 11.18 -3.18
N THR A 77 0.33 10.18 -3.33
CA THR A 77 -0.12 8.79 -3.43
C THR A 77 0.05 8.04 -2.11
N PHE A 78 1.15 8.28 -1.37
CA PHE A 78 1.48 7.41 -0.24
C PHE A 78 0.86 7.88 1.09
N PRO A 79 1.12 9.10 1.61
CA PRO A 79 0.41 9.63 2.78
C PRO A 79 -1.10 9.71 2.59
N ALA A 80 -1.57 10.11 1.40
CA ALA A 80 -3.00 10.27 1.12
C ALA A 80 -3.79 8.97 1.30
N ILE A 81 -3.37 7.90 0.63
CA ILE A 81 -4.13 6.63 0.58
C ILE A 81 -4.05 5.90 1.92
N PHE A 82 -2.87 5.91 2.56
CA PHE A 82 -2.67 5.23 3.84
C PHE A 82 -3.33 5.97 5.00
N ILE A 83 -3.16 7.28 5.13
CA ILE A 83 -3.77 8.05 6.23
C ILE A 83 -5.29 7.99 6.13
N THR A 84 -5.86 8.18 4.93
CA THR A 84 -7.31 8.13 4.75
C THR A 84 -7.89 6.76 5.09
N SER A 85 -7.23 5.68 4.68
CA SER A 85 -7.71 4.32 4.92
C SER A 85 -7.49 3.89 6.38
N MET A 86 -6.38 4.28 7.02
CA MET A 86 -6.08 3.97 8.42
C MET A 86 -6.98 4.73 9.39
N ILE A 87 -7.19 6.03 9.19
CA ILE A 87 -8.11 6.83 10.03
C ILE A 87 -9.53 6.28 9.89
N ALA A 88 -9.96 5.93 8.67
CA ALA A 88 -11.27 5.35 8.45
C ALA A 88 -11.44 4.00 9.17
N LEU A 89 -10.43 3.12 9.09
CA LEU A 89 -10.45 1.84 9.81
C LEU A 89 -10.45 2.03 11.32
N TRP A 90 -9.65 2.98 11.84
CA TRP A 90 -9.58 3.27 13.26
C TRP A 90 -10.93 3.75 13.82
N LEU A 91 -11.58 4.68 13.11
CA LEU A 91 -12.89 5.21 13.50
C LEU A 91 -14.01 4.17 13.36
N ALA A 92 -13.92 3.27 12.37
CA ALA A 92 -14.95 2.26 12.13
C ALA A 92 -14.84 1.04 13.07
N GLN A 93 -13.61 0.60 13.39
CA GLN A 93 -13.37 -0.69 14.02
C GLN A 93 -12.54 -0.62 15.33
N GLY A 94 -12.02 0.54 15.71
CA GLY A 94 -11.10 0.68 16.85
C GLY A 94 -9.63 0.47 16.46
N GLN A 95 -8.71 0.63 17.43
CA GLN A 95 -7.26 0.73 17.18
C GLN A 95 -6.59 -0.59 16.75
N ASP A 96 -7.20 -1.73 17.05
CA ASP A 96 -6.59 -3.04 16.83
C ASP A 96 -6.65 -3.50 15.37
N VAL A 97 -7.66 -3.05 14.61
CA VAL A 97 -7.84 -3.42 13.20
C VAL A 97 -6.84 -2.72 12.27
N PRO A 98 -6.57 -1.41 12.39
CA PRO A 98 -5.48 -0.75 11.65
C PRO A 98 -4.11 -1.41 11.89
N GLN A 99 -3.83 -1.81 13.12
CA GLN A 99 -2.55 -2.40 13.51
C GLN A 99 -2.30 -3.75 12.82
N GLY A 100 -3.32 -4.63 12.77
CA GLY A 100 -3.19 -5.91 12.06
C GLY A 100 -3.37 -5.81 10.54
N ALA A 101 -4.02 -4.75 10.03
CA ALA A 101 -4.19 -4.53 8.59
C ALA A 101 -3.00 -3.80 7.94
N ALA A 102 -2.12 -3.16 8.72
CA ALA A 102 -1.03 -2.34 8.20
C ALA A 102 -0.08 -3.11 7.25
N GLY A 103 0.38 -4.31 7.63
CA GLY A 103 1.28 -5.12 6.79
C GLY A 103 0.66 -5.52 5.44
N PRO A 104 -0.53 -6.16 5.42
CA PRO A 104 -1.25 -6.44 4.18
C PRO A 104 -1.54 -5.19 3.34
N MET A 105 -1.90 -4.08 3.96
CA MET A 105 -2.14 -2.81 3.26
C MET A 105 -0.86 -2.23 2.65
N MET A 106 0.28 -2.32 3.34
CA MET A 106 1.59 -1.88 2.84
C MET A 106 2.03 -2.69 1.62
N LEU A 107 1.92 -4.02 1.68
CA LEU A 107 2.20 -4.89 0.52
C LEU A 107 1.26 -4.64 -0.65
N GLY A 108 -0.02 -4.42 -0.40
CA GLY A 108 -0.98 -4.01 -1.43
C GLY A 108 -0.62 -2.65 -2.04
N GLY A 109 -0.19 -1.68 -1.22
CA GLY A 109 0.23 -0.35 -1.64
C GLY A 109 1.49 -0.34 -2.51
N ALA A 110 2.37 -1.33 -2.37
CA ALA A 110 3.56 -1.46 -3.23
C ALA A 110 3.20 -1.67 -4.72
N SER A 111 1.97 -2.09 -5.06
CA SER A 111 1.47 -2.12 -6.44
C SER A 111 1.54 -0.74 -7.11
N VAL A 112 1.29 0.35 -6.36
CA VAL A 112 1.41 1.72 -6.89
C VAL A 112 2.85 2.04 -7.28
N GLY A 113 3.84 1.53 -6.54
CA GLY A 113 5.26 1.66 -6.87
C GLY A 113 5.61 0.89 -8.14
N VAL A 114 5.08 -0.32 -8.31
CA VAL A 114 5.26 -1.13 -9.54
C VAL A 114 4.65 -0.40 -10.74
N TYR A 115 3.43 0.12 -10.61
CA TYR A 115 2.80 0.96 -11.63
C TYR A 115 3.71 2.14 -12.01
N ALA A 116 4.24 2.88 -11.04
CA ALA A 116 5.10 4.03 -11.32
C ALA A 116 6.37 3.67 -12.10
N VAL A 117 7.04 2.57 -11.74
CA VAL A 117 8.24 2.09 -12.45
C VAL A 117 7.91 1.71 -13.89
N VAL A 118 6.83 0.96 -14.09
CA VAL A 118 6.39 0.48 -15.41
C VAL A 118 5.90 1.64 -16.29
N ALA A 119 5.25 2.64 -15.67
CA ALA A 119 4.75 3.84 -16.34
C ALA A 119 5.87 4.71 -16.95
N ILE A 120 7.05 4.77 -16.31
CA ILE A 120 8.22 5.51 -16.82
C ILE A 120 8.59 5.05 -18.24
N VAL A 121 8.37 3.77 -18.55
CA VAL A 121 8.72 3.18 -19.85
C VAL A 121 7.52 3.18 -20.80
N LEU A 122 6.34 2.74 -20.34
CA LEU A 122 5.19 2.48 -21.21
C LEU A 122 4.43 3.73 -21.63
N ILE A 123 4.38 4.77 -20.78
CA ILE A 123 3.68 6.01 -21.10
C ILE A 123 4.37 6.77 -22.25
N PRO A 124 5.71 6.95 -22.27
CA PRO A 124 6.39 7.54 -23.42
C PRO A 124 6.22 6.75 -24.72
N MET A 125 6.12 5.42 -24.65
CA MET A 125 6.04 4.56 -25.84
C MET A 125 4.63 4.45 -26.44
N LEU A 126 3.59 4.36 -25.59
CA LEU A 126 2.21 4.07 -26.02
C LEU A 126 1.26 5.25 -25.81
N GLY A 127 1.79 6.38 -25.33
CA GLY A 127 1.01 7.55 -24.94
C GLY A 127 0.30 7.39 -23.59
N PRO A 128 -0.28 8.48 -23.05
CA PRO A 128 -0.80 8.50 -21.68
C PRO A 128 -1.95 7.53 -21.44
N VAL A 129 -2.89 7.40 -22.38
CA VAL A 129 -4.12 6.61 -22.18
C VAL A 129 -3.82 5.12 -22.25
N VAL A 130 -3.28 4.66 -23.38
CA VAL A 130 -3.00 3.23 -23.61
C VAL A 130 -1.86 2.75 -22.71
N GLY A 131 -0.82 3.56 -22.53
CA GLY A 131 0.27 3.29 -21.60
C GLY A 131 -0.21 3.10 -20.17
N SER A 132 -1.15 3.92 -19.67
CA SER A 132 -1.70 3.79 -18.31
C SER A 132 -2.52 2.50 -18.14
N ILE A 133 -3.36 2.15 -19.12
CA ILE A 133 -4.17 0.92 -19.06
C ILE A 133 -3.27 -0.32 -19.01
N ILE A 134 -2.25 -0.38 -19.86
CA ILE A 134 -1.33 -1.52 -19.92
C ILE A 134 -0.46 -1.58 -18.66
N THR A 135 0.05 -0.45 -18.20
CA THR A 135 0.81 -0.36 -16.93
C THR A 135 -0.02 -0.86 -15.76
N TRP A 136 -1.31 -0.50 -15.70
CA TRP A 136 -2.22 -0.96 -14.65
C TRP A 136 -2.41 -2.49 -14.67
N LEU A 137 -2.62 -3.07 -15.85
CA LEU A 137 -2.73 -4.53 -16.00
C LEU A 137 -1.45 -5.25 -15.57
N ILE A 138 -0.29 -4.74 -16.00
CA ILE A 138 1.02 -5.30 -15.60
C ILE A 138 1.18 -5.22 -14.08
N SER A 139 0.83 -4.10 -13.46
CA SER A 139 0.92 -3.94 -12.00
C SER A 139 0.07 -4.95 -11.24
N ILE A 140 -1.13 -5.26 -11.73
CA ILE A 140 -2.00 -6.27 -11.13
C ILE A 140 -1.36 -7.66 -11.23
N ILE A 141 -0.91 -8.03 -12.43
CA ILE A 141 -0.39 -9.37 -12.70
C ILE A 141 0.96 -9.60 -12.01
N ALA A 142 1.87 -8.63 -12.11
CA ALA A 142 3.22 -8.74 -11.60
C ALA A 142 3.33 -8.56 -10.09
N TRP A 143 2.39 -7.85 -9.45
CA TRP A 143 2.47 -7.54 -8.03
C TRP A 143 1.25 -7.98 -7.23
N THR A 144 0.07 -7.46 -7.56
CA THR A 144 -1.13 -7.64 -6.74
C THR A 144 -1.50 -9.11 -6.59
N ILE A 145 -1.43 -9.90 -7.67
CA ILE A 145 -1.73 -11.34 -7.65
C ILE A 145 -0.71 -12.13 -6.80
N PRO A 146 0.62 -12.03 -7.05
CA PRO A 146 1.62 -12.68 -6.20
C PRO A 146 1.54 -12.27 -4.73
N ALA A 147 1.31 -10.98 -4.45
CA ALA A 147 1.19 -10.48 -3.09
C ALA A 147 -0.04 -11.07 -2.38
N TYR A 148 -1.16 -11.25 -3.09
CA TYR A 148 -2.35 -11.92 -2.55
C TYR A 148 -2.06 -13.37 -2.14
N PHE A 149 -1.42 -14.15 -3.01
CA PHE A 149 -1.07 -15.54 -2.70
C PHE A 149 -0.05 -15.63 -1.56
N TYR A 150 0.96 -14.75 -1.52
CA TYR A 150 1.92 -14.69 -0.42
C TYR A 150 1.22 -14.39 0.92
N LEU A 151 0.33 -13.40 0.96
CA LEU A 151 -0.44 -13.06 2.16
C LEU A 151 -1.35 -14.20 2.61
N GLN A 152 -2.02 -14.88 1.67
CA GLN A 152 -2.87 -16.03 1.97
C GLN A 152 -2.07 -17.20 2.55
N TRP A 153 -0.90 -17.50 1.98
CA TRP A 153 0.02 -18.50 2.51
C TRP A 153 0.50 -18.13 3.93
N ARG A 154 0.88 -16.88 4.16
CA ARG A 154 1.31 -16.40 5.48
C ARG A 154 0.20 -16.50 6.53
N GLN A 155 -1.03 -16.12 6.19
CA GLN A 155 -2.19 -16.27 7.07
C GLN A 155 -2.49 -17.73 7.39
N SER A 156 -2.27 -18.65 6.44
CA SER A 156 -2.46 -20.08 6.67
C SER A 156 -1.47 -20.64 7.70
N LEU A 157 -0.21 -20.21 7.69
CA LEU A 157 0.81 -20.61 8.66
C LEU A 157 0.50 -20.12 10.07
N THR A 158 0.12 -18.84 10.22
CA THR A 158 -0.21 -18.27 11.53
C THR A 158 -1.44 -18.94 12.16
N ASN A 159 -2.42 -19.35 11.35
CA ASN A 159 -3.59 -20.11 11.84
C ASN A 159 -3.23 -21.54 12.29
N LEU A 160 -2.17 -22.13 11.75
CA LEU A 160 -1.69 -23.46 12.16
C LEU A 160 -1.00 -23.38 13.53
N ASP A 161 -0.16 -22.38 13.77
CA ASP A 161 0.52 -22.17 15.07
C ASP A 161 -0.50 -21.94 16.21
N HIS A 162 -1.53 -21.12 15.97
CA HIS A 162 -2.59 -20.93 16.97
C HIS A 162 -3.37 -22.21 17.29
N ARG A 163 -3.50 -23.13 16.33
CA ARG A 163 -4.15 -24.43 16.56
C ARG A 163 -3.26 -25.41 17.31
N SER A 164 -1.95 -25.42 17.06
CA SER A 164 -1.02 -26.23 17.86
C SER A 164 -1.03 -25.78 19.31
N ASP A 165 -0.96 -24.47 19.59
CA ASP A 165 -0.93 -23.93 20.96
C ASP A 165 -2.23 -24.21 21.75
N ALA A 166 -3.38 -24.14 21.07
CA ALA A 166 -4.68 -24.52 21.65
C ALA A 166 -4.79 -26.03 21.91
N GLY A 167 -4.16 -26.86 21.07
CA GLY A 167 -4.08 -28.31 21.26
C GLY A 167 -3.21 -28.71 22.45
N THR A 168 -2.09 -28.04 22.68
CA THR A 168 -1.21 -28.33 23.83
C THR A 168 -1.83 -27.93 25.16
N SER A 169 -2.55 -26.81 25.20
CA SER A 169 -3.20 -26.30 26.43
C SER A 169 -4.45 -27.07 26.85
N THR A 170 -5.05 -27.86 25.95
CA THR A 170 -6.18 -28.77 26.27
C THR A 170 -5.72 -30.14 26.73
N ILE A 171 -4.49 -30.55 26.44
CA ILE A 171 -3.91 -31.83 26.89
C ILE A 171 -3.28 -31.71 28.29
N SER A 172 -2.95 -30.49 28.74
CA SER A 172 -2.31 -30.22 30.03
C SER A 172 -3.28 -29.94 31.20
N ASN A 173 -4.58 -30.19 31.04
CA ASN A 173 -5.59 -30.02 32.09
C ASN A 173 -6.33 -31.33 32.38
#